data_AF-A0A8D8FWD3-F1
#
_entry.id   AF-A0A8D8FWD3-F1
#
_cell.length_a   1.000
_cell.length_b   1.000
_cell.length_c   1.000
_cell.angle_alpha   90.00
_cell.angle_beta   90.00
_cell.angle_gamma   90.00
#
_symmetry.space_group_name_H-M   'P 1'
#
loop_
_entity.id
_entity.type
_entity.pdbx_description
1 polymer ?
#
loop_
_entity_poly.entity_id
_entity_poly.type
_entity_poly.pdbx_seq_one_letter_code
_entity_poly.pdbx_strand_id
1 'polypeptide(L)'
;MFKNEETGLLNIGKFLAALRTIGIRRNDPRIGEMMDNLKKVHKLNNYDNGSPLSQNLNAETFKAVIAPNIVLIARAFRHQFVIPDFQGFTKDIEEVYWKCKSNTDGKVASYIPQLARVNPDYWGVSVCTIDGQRFSIGDSN
;
A
#
# COMPACT_ATOMS: atom_id res chain seq x y z
N MET A 1 0.04 -20.03 0.55
CA MET A 1 0.79 -18.82 0.97
C MET A 1 0.22 -18.16 2.23
N PHE A 2 -1.09 -17.88 2.34
CA PHE A 2 -1.66 -17.17 3.51
C PHE A 2 -2.54 -18.02 4.44
N LYS A 3 -2.82 -19.28 4.06
CA LYS A 3 -3.60 -20.24 4.83
C LYS A 3 -2.71 -20.85 5.92
N ASN A 4 -3.19 -20.86 7.16
CA ASN A 4 -2.63 -21.66 8.24
C ASN A 4 -3.04 -23.13 8.02
N GLU A 5 -2.08 -24.04 8.03
CA GLU A 5 -2.31 -25.46 7.74
C GLU A 5 -3.08 -26.18 8.85
N GLU A 6 -2.94 -25.75 10.10
CA GLU A 6 -3.61 -26.35 11.27
C GLU A 6 -5.08 -25.94 11.36
N THR A 7 -5.37 -24.65 11.17
CA THR A 7 -6.74 -24.11 11.31
C THR A 7 -7.50 -24.08 10.00
N GLY A 8 -6.81 -24.18 8.87
CA GLY A 8 -7.37 -24.00 7.54
C GLY A 8 -7.77 -22.56 7.20
N LEU A 9 -7.52 -21.61 8.12
CA LEU A 9 -7.93 -20.21 8.00
C LEU A 9 -6.83 -19.33 7.42
N LEU A 10 -7.23 -18.28 6.71
CA LEU A 10 -6.37 -17.29 6.08
C LEU A 10 -6.43 -15.98 6.84
N ASN A 11 -5.25 -15.45 7.22
CA ASN A 11 -5.16 -14.17 7.93
C ASN A 11 -5.14 -12.98 6.96
N ILE A 12 -6.16 -12.13 7.04
CA ILE A 12 -6.31 -10.96 6.14
C ILE A 12 -5.22 -9.91 6.37
N GLY A 13 -4.75 -9.76 7.60
CA GLY A 13 -3.66 -8.83 7.92
C GLY A 13 -2.38 -9.18 7.16
N LYS A 14 -2.01 -10.46 7.13
CA LYS A 14 -0.85 -10.95 6.35
C LYS A 14 -1.02 -10.75 4.85
N PHE A 15 -2.22 -11.01 4.31
CA PHE A 15 -2.53 -10.78 2.90
C PHE A 15 -2.41 -9.30 2.51
N LEU A 16 -3.01 -8.40 3.29
CA LEU A 16 -2.93 -6.95 3.04
C LEU A 16 -1.51 -6.41 3.24
N ALA A 17 -0.74 -6.97 4.16
CA ALA A 17 0.67 -6.64 4.32
C ALA A 17 1.46 -7.02 3.06
N ALA A 18 1.20 -8.20 2.48
CA ALA A 18 1.86 -8.64 1.25
C ALA A 18 1.44 -7.82 0.01
N LEU A 19 0.17 -7.38 -0.10
CA LEU A 19 -0.22 -6.43 -1.14
C LEU A 19 0.53 -5.10 -1.02
N ARG A 20 0.75 -4.63 0.21
CA ARG A 20 1.51 -3.41 0.48
C ARG A 20 2.98 -3.54 0.07
N THR A 21 3.61 -4.70 0.28
CA THR A 21 5.01 -4.92 -0.14
C THR A 21 5.17 -4.92 -1.65
N ILE A 22 4.13 -5.30 -2.40
CA ILE A 22 4.09 -5.21 -3.87
C ILE A 22 3.79 -3.77 -4.35
N GLY A 23 3.44 -2.87 -3.44
CA GLY A 23 3.23 -1.44 -3.72
C GLY A 23 1.76 -1.02 -3.84
N ILE A 24 0.79 -1.93 -3.66
CA ILE A 24 -0.63 -1.58 -3.69
C ILE A 24 -1.06 -1.05 -2.33
N ARG A 25 -1.57 0.19 -2.29
CA ARG A 25 -2.09 0.81 -1.06
C ARG A 25 -3.53 0.37 -0.77
N ARG A 26 -3.91 0.39 0.50
CA ARG A 26 -5.27 0.03 0.97
C ARG A 26 -6.38 0.93 0.42
N ASN A 27 -6.02 2.16 0.04
CA ASN A 27 -6.92 3.14 -0.56
C ASN A 27 -6.85 3.15 -2.09
N ASP A 28 -6.25 2.13 -2.72
CA ASP A 28 -6.29 1.97 -4.17
C ASP A 28 -7.75 1.70 -4.60
N PRO A 29 -8.36 2.54 -5.45
CA PRO A 29 -9.75 2.37 -5.87
C PRO A 29 -10.02 1.02 -6.52
N ARG A 30 -9.02 0.40 -7.16
CA ARG A 30 -9.13 -0.86 -7.88
C ARG A 30 -9.25 -2.08 -6.97
N ILE A 31 -9.05 -1.92 -5.66
CA ILE A 31 -9.35 -2.94 -4.63
C ILE A 31 -10.51 -2.53 -3.72
N GLY A 32 -11.23 -1.45 -4.06
CA GLY A 32 -12.30 -0.90 -3.22
C GLY A 32 -13.40 -1.93 -2.93
N GLU A 33 -13.83 -2.68 -3.94
CA GLU A 33 -14.86 -3.72 -3.79
C GLU A 33 -14.44 -4.84 -2.85
N MET A 34 -13.20 -5.33 -2.95
CA MET A 34 -12.63 -6.28 -1.99
C MET A 34 -12.64 -5.71 -0.57
N MET A 35 -12.25 -4.45 -0.40
CA MET A 35 -12.23 -3.79 0.92
C MET A 35 -13.64 -3.64 1.49
N ASP A 36 -14.65 -3.37 0.68
CA ASP A 36 -16.04 -3.30 1.12
C ASP A 36 -16.62 -4.67 1.42
N ASN A 37 -16.27 -5.70 0.65
CA ASN A 37 -16.65 -7.08 0.94
C ASN A 37 -16.02 -7.57 2.25
N LEU A 38 -14.77 -7.22 2.55
CA LEU A 38 -14.14 -7.50 3.85
C LEU A 38 -14.92 -6.88 5.02
N LYS A 39 -15.39 -5.63 4.87
CA LYS A 39 -16.23 -4.97 5.89
C LYS A 39 -17.59 -5.67 6.04
N LYS A 40 -18.23 -6.07 4.94
CA LYS A 40 -19.52 -6.77 4.96
C LYS A 40 -19.41 -8.12 5.68
N VAL A 41 -18.40 -8.92 5.32
CA VAL A 41 -18.13 -10.23 5.96
C VAL A 41 -17.86 -10.07 7.46
N HIS A 42 -17.10 -9.04 7.84
CA HIS A 42 -16.82 -8.76 9.24
C HIS A 42 -18.10 -8.46 10.05
N LYS A 43 -18.99 -7.65 9.50
CA LYS A 43 -20.29 -7.31 10.13
C LYS A 43 -21.20 -8.54 10.25
N LEU A 44 -21.25 -9.39 9.22
CA LEU A 44 -22.12 -10.58 9.22
C LEU A 44 -21.68 -11.64 10.25
N ASN A 45 -20.39 -11.69 10.58
CA ASN A 45 -19.84 -12.65 11.53
C ASN A 45 -19.95 -12.20 13.00
N ASN A 46 -20.70 -11.12 13.31
CA ASN A 46 -20.87 -10.56 14.66
C ASN A 46 -19.55 -10.34 15.43
N TYR A 47 -18.47 -10.00 14.73
CA TYR A 47 -17.20 -9.64 15.39
C TYR A 47 -17.29 -8.19 15.89
N ASP A 48 -17.97 -7.98 17.01
CA ASP A 48 -18.14 -6.63 17.60
C ASP A 48 -16.83 -6.03 18.15
N ASN A 49 -15.81 -6.85 18.40
CA ASN A 49 -14.53 -6.41 18.99
C ASN A 49 -13.30 -6.56 18.05
N GLY A 50 -13.50 -6.83 16.76
CA GLY A 50 -12.41 -7.08 15.80
C GLY A 50 -12.20 -5.95 14.80
N SER A 51 -11.10 -6.01 14.05
CA SER A 51 -10.93 -5.18 12.84
C SER A 51 -11.25 -6.02 11.60
N PRO A 52 -11.98 -5.48 10.61
CA PRO A 52 -12.14 -6.13 9.30
C PRO A 52 -10.79 -6.46 8.63
N LEU A 53 -9.71 -5.79 9.03
CA LEU A 53 -8.38 -5.95 8.46
C LEU A 53 -7.54 -7.04 9.14
N SER A 54 -7.95 -7.53 10.31
CA SER A 54 -7.24 -8.58 11.08
C SER A 54 -8.02 -9.89 11.19
N GLN A 55 -9.19 -9.99 10.57
CA GLN A 55 -10.01 -11.19 10.59
C GLN A 55 -9.35 -12.39 9.90
N ASN A 56 -9.77 -13.58 10.32
CA ASN A 56 -9.39 -14.84 9.68
C ASN A 56 -10.57 -15.36 8.86
N LEU A 57 -10.33 -15.69 7.60
CA LEU A 57 -11.36 -16.20 6.68
C LEU A 57 -11.05 -17.62 6.24
N ASN A 58 -12.06 -18.44 6.03
CA ASN A 58 -11.88 -19.70 5.31
C ASN A 58 -11.64 -19.43 3.81
N ALA A 59 -11.23 -20.47 3.08
CA ALA A 59 -10.87 -20.34 1.67
C ALA A 59 -12.03 -19.90 0.77
N GLU A 60 -13.26 -20.34 1.05
CA GLU A 60 -14.44 -20.01 0.23
C GLU A 60 -14.82 -18.54 0.40
N THR A 61 -14.91 -18.06 1.64
CA THR A 61 -15.20 -16.66 1.94
C THR A 61 -14.10 -15.75 1.40
N PHE A 62 -12.82 -16.15 1.53
CA PHE A 62 -11.72 -15.37 0.96
C PHE A 62 -11.82 -15.26 -0.57
N LYS A 63 -12.11 -16.36 -1.27
CA LYS A 63 -12.30 -16.36 -2.73
C LYS A 63 -13.43 -15.40 -3.13
N ALA A 64 -14.57 -15.45 -2.45
CA ALA A 64 -15.69 -14.55 -2.71
C ALA A 64 -15.33 -13.07 -2.51
N VAL A 65 -14.56 -12.77 -1.46
CA VAL A 65 -14.11 -11.41 -1.15
C VAL A 65 -13.21 -10.83 -2.25
N ILE A 66 -12.24 -11.60 -2.74
CA ILE A 66 -11.26 -11.11 -3.73
C ILE A 66 -11.74 -11.21 -5.18
N ALA A 67 -12.81 -11.97 -5.44
CA ALA A 67 -13.29 -12.27 -6.80
C ALA A 67 -13.45 -11.02 -7.70
N PRO A 68 -14.01 -9.88 -7.23
CA PRO A 68 -14.19 -8.70 -8.08
C PRO A 68 -12.86 -8.07 -8.53
N ASN A 69 -11.78 -8.25 -7.76
CA ASN A 69 -10.49 -7.64 -8.03
C ASN A 69 -9.39 -8.68 -8.32
N ILE A 70 -9.78 -9.93 -8.64
CA ILE A 70 -8.87 -11.07 -8.76
C ILE A 70 -7.81 -10.87 -9.85
N VAL A 71 -8.14 -10.20 -10.96
CA VAL A 71 -7.19 -9.98 -12.06
C VAL A 71 -6.01 -9.13 -11.59
N LEU A 72 -6.28 -8.03 -10.88
CA LEU A 72 -5.23 -7.16 -10.34
C LEU A 72 -4.42 -7.89 -9.26
N ILE A 73 -5.10 -8.54 -8.33
CA ILE A 73 -4.46 -9.28 -7.21
C ILE A 73 -3.57 -10.40 -7.76
N ALA A 74 -4.06 -11.16 -8.75
CA ALA A 74 -3.29 -12.22 -9.38
C ALA A 74 -2.06 -11.68 -10.11
N ARG A 75 -2.18 -10.58 -10.87
CA ARG A 75 -1.03 -9.93 -11.51
C ARG A 75 0.02 -9.48 -10.48
N ALA A 76 -0.43 -8.88 -9.38
CA ALA A 76 0.44 -8.42 -8.29
C ALA A 76 1.26 -9.59 -7.69
N PHE A 77 0.58 -10.67 -7.29
CA PHE A 77 1.24 -11.82 -6.66
C PHE A 77 2.01 -12.73 -7.62
N ARG A 78 1.80 -12.61 -8.93
CA ARG A 78 2.60 -13.29 -9.96
C ARG A 78 3.79 -12.46 -10.44
N HIS A 79 4.10 -11.34 -9.79
CA HIS A 79 5.17 -10.44 -10.17
C HIS A 79 5.05 -9.91 -11.61
N GLN A 80 3.80 -9.67 -12.07
CA GLN A 80 3.48 -9.17 -13.42
C GLN A 80 3.22 -7.65 -13.45
N PHE A 81 3.73 -6.93 -12.46
CA PHE A 81 3.80 -5.48 -12.50
C PHE A 81 5.12 -5.01 -13.10
N VAL A 82 5.13 -3.78 -13.60
CA VAL A 82 6.28 -3.14 -14.25
C VAL A 82 7.54 -3.15 -13.38
N ILE A 83 7.39 -3.10 -12.04
CA ILE A 83 8.48 -3.33 -11.08
C ILE A 83 8.16 -4.58 -10.26
N PRO A 84 8.70 -5.77 -10.63
CA PRO A 84 8.45 -7.04 -9.95
C PRO A 84 8.90 -7.07 -8.49
N ASP A 85 10.11 -6.57 -8.20
CA ASP A 85 10.66 -6.41 -6.85
C ASP A 85 10.51 -4.95 -6.41
N PHE A 86 9.29 -4.62 -5.98
CA PHE A 86 9.00 -3.27 -5.51
C PHE A 86 9.73 -2.93 -4.20
N GLN A 87 9.98 -3.93 -3.34
CA GLN A 87 10.65 -3.68 -2.06
C GLN A 87 12.12 -3.28 -2.27
N GLY A 88 12.86 -4.03 -3.09
CA GLY A 88 14.22 -3.68 -3.48
C GLY A 88 14.28 -2.28 -4.09
N PHE A 89 13.40 -2.01 -5.06
CA PHE A 89 13.28 -0.69 -5.66
C PHE A 89 13.03 0.43 -4.64
N THR A 90 12.11 0.25 -3.70
CA THR A 90 11.83 1.30 -2.69
C THR A 90 12.99 1.55 -1.73
N LYS A 91 13.81 0.52 -1.47
CA LYS A 91 15.04 0.66 -0.68
C LYS A 91 16.05 1.54 -1.41
N ASP A 92 16.23 1.34 -2.71
CA ASP A 92 17.13 2.18 -3.52
C ASP A 92 16.63 3.64 -3.56
N ILE A 93 15.31 3.86 -3.68
CA ILE A 93 14.71 5.20 -3.59
C ILE A 93 14.92 5.83 -2.21
N GLU A 94 14.85 5.05 -1.13
CA GLU A 94 15.14 5.53 0.21
C GLU A 94 16.61 5.94 0.37
N GLU A 95 17.56 5.17 -0.18
CA GLU A 95 18.98 5.54 -0.19
C GLU A 95 19.23 6.85 -0.96
N VAL A 96 18.59 7.01 -2.12
CA VAL A 96 18.63 8.26 -2.90
C VAL A 96 18.01 9.42 -2.10
N TYR A 97 16.88 9.20 -1.43
CA TYR A 97 16.23 10.21 -0.61
C TYR A 97 17.17 10.72 0.49
N TRP A 98 17.83 9.82 1.24
CA TRP A 98 18.74 10.21 2.32
C TRP A 98 20.00 10.91 1.80
N LYS A 99 20.54 10.45 0.67
CA LYS A 99 21.67 11.11 0.02
C LYS A 99 21.32 12.54 -0.39
N CYS A 100 20.17 12.74 -1.05
CA CYS A 100 19.73 14.06 -1.50
C CYS A 100 19.27 14.96 -0.36
N LYS A 101 18.69 14.42 0.71
CA LYS A 101 18.23 15.20 1.87
C LYS A 101 19.35 15.98 2.56
N SER A 102 20.59 15.50 2.47
CA SER A 102 21.75 16.19 3.02
C SER A 102 22.14 17.47 2.27
N ASN A 103 21.61 17.66 1.06
CA ASN A 103 21.84 18.88 0.30
C ASN A 103 20.85 19.97 0.75
N THR A 104 21.36 20.95 1.48
CA THR A 104 20.61 22.12 1.97
C THR A 104 20.89 23.39 1.16
N ASP A 105 21.50 23.26 -0.02
CA ASP A 105 21.81 24.40 -0.87
C ASP A 105 20.55 24.96 -1.56
N GLY A 106 20.64 26.22 -2.00
CA GLY A 106 19.57 26.92 -2.70
C GLY A 106 18.86 27.96 -1.83
N LYS A 107 17.82 28.58 -2.39
CA LYS A 107 17.02 29.59 -1.70
C LYS A 107 15.56 29.44 -2.10
N VAL A 108 14.68 29.51 -1.11
CA VAL A 108 13.23 29.53 -1.34
C VAL A 108 12.86 30.71 -2.23
N ALA A 109 11.99 30.47 -3.21
CA ALA A 109 11.48 31.50 -4.09
C ALA A 109 10.74 32.59 -3.29
N SER A 110 11.33 33.78 -3.19
CA SER A 110 10.83 34.85 -2.32
C SER A 110 10.06 35.96 -3.04
N TYR A 111 9.90 35.87 -4.37
CA TYR A 111 9.22 36.90 -5.17
C TYR A 111 7.68 36.82 -5.07
N ILE A 112 7.13 35.66 -4.70
CA ILE A 112 5.71 35.48 -4.37
C ILE A 112 5.61 35.25 -2.84
N PRO A 113 4.87 36.09 -2.08
CA PRO A 113 4.81 36.01 -0.62
C PRO A 113 4.40 34.64 -0.06
N GLN A 114 3.56 33.90 -0.79
CA GLN A 114 3.10 32.57 -0.40
C GLN A 114 4.21 31.52 -0.52
N LEU A 115 5.06 31.61 -1.54
CA LEU A 115 6.20 30.71 -1.71
C LEU A 115 7.30 31.00 -0.70
N ALA A 116 7.49 32.27 -0.33
CA ALA A 116 8.48 32.69 0.67
C ALA A 116 8.23 32.11 2.08
N ARG A 117 7.02 31.63 2.36
CA ARG A 117 6.62 31.05 3.66
C ARG A 117 6.90 29.54 3.76
N VAL A 118 7.31 28.90 2.67
CA VAL A 118 7.60 27.46 2.65
C VAL A 118 8.86 27.19 3.46
N ASN A 119 8.82 26.14 4.29
CA ASN A 119 9.98 25.71 5.05
C ASN A 119 11.05 25.16 4.09
N PRO A 120 12.28 25.71 4.06
CA PRO A 120 13.36 25.22 3.22
C PRO A 120 13.76 23.76 3.51
N ASP A 121 13.47 23.26 4.72
CA ASP A 121 13.83 21.91 5.13
C ASP A 121 12.83 20.84 4.65
N TYR A 122 11.72 21.25 4.03
CA TYR A 122 10.75 20.30 3.49
C TYR A 122 11.32 19.56 2.30
N TRP A 123 11.35 18.23 2.43
CA TRP A 123 11.85 17.33 1.40
C TRP A 123 11.02 16.07 1.36
N GLY A 124 10.34 15.84 0.24
CA GLY A 124 9.45 14.72 0.03
C GLY A 124 9.67 14.07 -1.34
N VAL A 125 9.66 12.74 -1.37
CA VAL A 125 9.72 11.96 -2.60
C VAL A 125 8.49 11.06 -2.66
N SER A 126 7.81 11.06 -3.80
CA SER A 126 6.69 10.15 -4.07
C SER A 126 6.83 9.51 -5.44
N VAL A 127 6.57 8.21 -5.49
CA VAL A 127 6.63 7.39 -6.71
C VAL A 127 5.26 6.75 -6.93
N CYS A 128 4.81 6.74 -8.18
CA CYS A 128 3.66 5.98 -8.65
C CYS A 128 4.01 5.34 -10.00
N THR A 129 4.00 4.02 -10.08
CA THR A 129 4.22 3.31 -11.35
C THR A 129 2.93 3.27 -12.19
N ILE A 130 3.04 2.88 -13.46
CA ILE A 130 1.88 2.69 -14.35
C ILE A 130 0.92 1.59 -13.88
N ASP A 131 1.41 0.62 -13.10
CA ASP A 131 0.57 -0.41 -12.47
C ASP A 131 -0.03 0.05 -11.14
N GLY A 132 0.24 1.28 -10.71
CA GLY A 132 -0.26 1.88 -9.48
C GLY A 132 0.48 1.44 -8.22
N GLN A 133 1.72 0.95 -8.36
CA GLN A 133 2.58 0.70 -7.21
C GLN A 133 3.06 2.05 -6.66
N ARG A 134 2.91 2.27 -5.35
CA ARG A 134 3.12 3.58 -4.73
C ARG A 134 4.03 3.53 -3.51
N PHE A 135 4.98 4.44 -3.48
CA PHE A 135 5.89 4.66 -2.36
C PHE A 135 6.02 6.17 -2.09
N SER A 136 6.11 6.56 -0.83
CA SER A 136 6.32 7.96 -0.43
C SER A 136 7.21 8.00 0.81
N ILE A 137 8.09 8.98 0.89
CA ILE A 137 9.00 9.21 2.01
C ILE A 137 9.20 10.73 2.20
N GLY A 138 9.37 11.17 3.45
CA GLY A 138 9.55 12.59 3.80
C GLY A 138 8.24 13.38 3.81
N ASP A 139 8.35 14.68 3.54
CA ASP A 139 7.25 15.65 3.56
C ASP A 139 6.38 15.54 2.30
N SER A 140 5.66 14.41 2.18
CA SER A 140 4.94 14.03 0.96
C SER A 140 3.41 14.14 1.06
N ASN A 141 2.85 14.62 2.18
CA ASN A 141 1.41 14.74 2.41
C ASN A 141 1.06 16.03 3.15
#